data_AF-A0A5J4LAD6-F1
#
_entry.id   AF-A0A5J4LAD6-F1
#
_cell.length_a   1.000
_cell.length_b   1.000
_cell.length_c   1.000
_cell.angle_alpha   90.00
_cell.angle_beta   90.00
_cell.angle_gamma   90.00
#
_symmetry.space_group_name_H-M   'P 1'
#
loop_
_entity.id
_entity.type
_entity.pdbx_description
1 polymer ?
#
loop_
_entity_poly.entity_id
_entity_poly.type
_entity_poly.pdbx_seq_one_letter_code
_entity_poly.pdbx_strand_id
1 'polypeptide(L)'
;MSYDRDAAPMWPGLRLLPWEGEGGKPCFLSADGAGGVLSRLADEIEAEQLCDGADVLKGAVAVLDDGKAGEHALRLALRATTQSFGNVLRVADSRGARLPVASDGD
;
A
#
# COMPACT_ATOMS: atom_id res chain seq x y z
N MET A 1 -9.37 6.22 0.00
CA MET A 1 -8.70 5.51 1.11
C MET A 1 -7.57 6.40 1.57
N SER A 2 -7.63 6.91 2.80
CA SER A 2 -6.51 7.66 3.37
C SER A 2 -5.81 6.71 4.32
N TYR A 3 -4.77 6.04 3.82
CA TYR A 3 -3.91 5.27 4.70
C TYR A 3 -3.25 6.27 5.67
N ASP A 4 -3.71 6.25 6.91
CA ASP A 4 -3.08 6.97 8.00
C ASP A 4 -2.08 6.04 8.67
N ARG A 5 -0.79 6.29 8.40
CA ARG A 5 0.32 5.54 8.95
C ARG A 5 0.34 5.61 10.49
N ASP A 6 -0.05 6.74 11.06
CA ASP A 6 0.00 6.96 12.50
C ASP A 6 -1.15 6.24 13.22
N ALA A 7 -2.25 5.99 12.52
CA ALA A 7 -3.38 5.21 13.03
C ALA A 7 -3.16 3.68 13.01
N ALA A 8 -2.13 3.18 12.33
CA ALA A 8 -1.83 1.76 12.19
C ALA A 8 -0.45 1.42 12.79
N PRO A 9 -0.32 1.34 14.13
CA PRO A 9 0.92 0.92 14.76
C PRO A 9 1.35 -0.47 14.24
N MET A 10 2.65 -0.63 13.95
CA MET A 10 3.21 -1.93 13.58
C MET A 10 3.15 -2.86 14.79
N TRP A 11 2.12 -3.72 14.84
CA TRP A 11 1.98 -4.71 15.91
C TRP A 11 2.84 -5.94 15.61
N PRO A 12 3.83 -6.26 16.46
CA PRO A 12 4.65 -7.46 16.29
C PRO A 12 3.77 -8.72 16.24
N GLY A 13 4.01 -9.59 15.26
CA GLY A 13 3.23 -10.82 15.08
C GLY A 13 1.88 -10.63 14.39
N LEU A 14 1.52 -9.43 13.93
CA LEU A 14 0.34 -9.19 13.11
C LEU A 14 0.72 -8.65 11.72
N ARG A 15 0.11 -9.20 10.68
CA ARG A 15 0.22 -8.72 9.30
C ARG A 15 -0.87 -7.68 9.03
N LEU A 16 -0.46 -6.48 8.63
CA LEU A 16 -1.38 -5.48 8.06
C LEU A 16 -1.88 -5.95 6.68
N LEU A 17 -3.19 -6.06 6.48
CA LEU A 17 -3.77 -6.51 5.21
C LEU A 17 -3.86 -5.35 4.21
N PRO A 18 -3.72 -5.58 2.88
CA PRO A 18 -3.72 -4.50 1.89
C PRO A 18 -5.11 -3.92 1.60
N TRP A 19 -6.16 -4.43 2.25
CA TRP A 19 -7.51 -3.89 2.25
C TRP A 19 -7.91 -3.37 3.63
N GLU A 20 -8.94 -2.53 3.64
CA GLU A 20 -9.57 -2.01 4.84
C GLU A 20 -10.66 -2.97 5.33
N GLY A 21 -10.94 -2.91 6.63
CA GLY A 21 -12.09 -3.55 7.25
C GLY A 21 -13.35 -2.70 7.14
N GLU A 22 -14.38 -3.17 7.83
CA GLU A 22 -15.61 -2.42 7.98
C GLU A 22 -15.35 -1.02 8.57
N GLY A 23 -15.92 0.01 7.94
CA GLY A 23 -15.73 1.40 8.34
C GLY A 23 -14.37 2.01 7.97
N GLY A 24 -13.60 1.39 7.07
CA GLY A 24 -12.35 1.94 6.56
C GLY A 24 -11.16 1.80 7.52
N LYS A 25 -11.28 0.96 8.54
CA LYS A 25 -10.22 0.76 9.54
C LYS A 25 -9.15 -0.21 9.03
N PRO A 26 -7.89 -0.08 9.47
CA PRO A 26 -6.86 -1.06 9.17
C PRO A 26 -7.25 -2.47 9.65
N CYS A 27 -7.13 -3.45 8.76
CA CYS A 27 -7.32 -4.87 9.08
C CYS A 27 -5.98 -5.59 9.29
N PHE A 28 -5.97 -6.53 10.24
CA PHE A 28 -4.78 -7.30 10.61
C PHE A 28 -5.07 -8.80 10.61
N LEU A 29 -4.05 -9.58 10.25
CA LEU A 29 -4.06 -11.05 10.26
C LEU A 29 -2.97 -11.56 11.19
N SER A 30 -3.27 -12.56 12.02
CA SER A 30 -2.29 -13.20 12.90
C SER A 30 -1.17 -13.89 12.10
N ALA A 31 0.10 -13.62 12.43
CA ALA A 31 1.27 -14.08 11.67
C ALA A 31 1.71 -15.52 12.02
N ASP A 32 1.09 -16.14 13.01
CA ASP A 32 1.30 -17.50 13.52
C ASP A 32 1.00 -18.61 12.47
N GLY A 33 0.46 -18.24 11.31
CA GLY A 33 0.20 -19.13 10.17
C GLY A 33 0.78 -18.63 8.85
N ALA A 34 2.09 -18.35 8.78
CA ALA A 34 2.77 -18.01 7.53
C ALA A 34 2.40 -19.02 6.42
N GLY A 35 1.77 -18.52 5.33
CA GLY A 35 1.33 -19.35 4.20
C GLY A 35 -0.17 -19.69 4.13
N GLY A 36 -1.01 -19.18 5.04
CA GLY A 36 -2.48 -19.33 4.96
C GLY A 36 -3.11 -18.68 3.71
N VAL A 37 -4.35 -19.08 3.37
CA VAL A 37 -5.09 -18.57 2.18
C VAL A 37 -5.18 -17.05 2.17
N LEU A 38 -5.50 -16.43 3.31
CA LEU A 38 -5.56 -14.96 3.43
C LEU A 38 -4.21 -14.28 3.28
N SER A 39 -3.12 -14.95 3.70
CA SER A 39 -1.76 -14.42 3.52
C SER A 39 -1.39 -14.39 2.03
N ARG A 40 -1.69 -15.44 1.28
CA ARG A 40 -1.45 -15.49 -0.16
C ARG A 40 -2.30 -14.49 -0.93
N LEU A 41 -3.58 -14.36 -0.57
CA LEU A 41 -4.45 -13.33 -1.14
C LEU A 41 -3.91 -11.91 -0.85
N ALA A 42 -3.37 -11.69 0.34
CA ALA A 42 -2.71 -10.43 0.67
C ALA A 42 -1.44 -10.20 -0.18
N ASP A 43 -0.64 -11.23 -0.44
CA ASP A 43 0.52 -11.11 -1.33
C ASP A 43 0.12 -10.75 -2.78
N GLU A 44 -0.94 -11.39 -3.29
CA GLU A 44 -1.50 -11.12 -4.62
C GLU A 44 -2.02 -9.67 -4.73
N ILE A 45 -2.82 -9.21 -3.77
CA ILE A 45 -3.37 -7.85 -3.76
C ILE A 45 -2.26 -6.81 -3.56
N GLU A 46 -1.27 -7.08 -2.70
CA GLU A 46 -0.10 -6.19 -2.57
C GLU A 46 0.64 -6.07 -3.91
N ALA A 47 0.78 -7.16 -4.67
CA ALA A 47 1.43 -7.12 -5.99
C ALA A 47 0.61 -6.34 -7.02
N GLU A 48 -0.71 -6.55 -7.07
CA GLU A 48 -1.62 -5.81 -7.94
C GLU A 48 -1.59 -4.30 -7.65
N GLN A 49 -1.68 -3.90 -6.37
CA GLN A 49 -1.60 -2.49 -5.98
C GLN A 49 -0.28 -1.81 -6.37
N LEU A 50 0.83 -2.55 -6.36
CA LEU A 50 2.12 -2.04 -6.83
C LEU A 50 2.16 -1.89 -8.37
N CYS A 51 1.56 -2.82 -9.11
CA CYS A 51 1.39 -2.70 -10.56
C CYS A 51 0.53 -1.48 -10.91
N ASP A 52 -0.64 -1.33 -10.26
CA ASP A 52 -1.51 -0.18 -10.43
C ASP A 52 -0.78 1.14 -10.15
N GLY A 53 0.08 1.15 -9.12
CA GLY A 53 0.90 2.33 -8.82
C GLY A 53 1.95 2.65 -9.87
N ALA A 54 2.55 1.65 -10.51
CA ALA A 54 3.44 1.88 -11.64
C ALA A 54 2.69 2.48 -12.83
N ASP A 55 1.47 2.00 -13.12
CA ASP A 55 0.64 2.52 -14.20
C ASP A 55 0.15 3.94 -13.94
N VAL A 56 -0.30 4.22 -12.71
CA VAL A 56 -0.68 5.58 -12.27
C VAL A 56 0.51 6.54 -12.36
N LEU A 57 1.70 6.11 -11.92
CA LEU A 57 2.92 6.92 -12.03
C LEU A 57 3.22 7.26 -13.49
N LYS A 58 3.17 6.27 -14.39
CA LYS A 58 3.38 6.49 -15.83
C LYS A 58 2.37 7.48 -16.41
N GLY A 59 1.09 7.35 -16.05
CA GLY A 59 0.03 8.27 -16.47
C GLY A 59 0.26 9.70 -15.94
N ALA A 60 0.65 9.84 -14.67
CA ALA A 60 0.94 11.13 -14.06
C ALA A 60 2.13 11.83 -14.73
N VAL A 61 3.21 11.10 -15.02
CA VAL A 61 4.37 11.63 -15.77
C VAL A 61 3.93 12.10 -17.16
N ALA A 62 3.13 11.31 -17.88
CA ALA A 62 2.63 11.71 -19.20
C ALA A 62 1.78 12.99 -19.16
N VAL A 63 0.96 13.19 -18.12
CA VAL A 63 0.18 14.42 -17.92
C VAL A 63 1.09 15.61 -17.60
N LEU A 64 2.16 15.40 -16.83
CA LEU A 64 3.13 16.46 -16.50
C LEU A 64 3.96 16.88 -17.72
N ASP A 65 4.27 15.93 -18.62
CA ASP A 65 5.04 16.18 -19.84
C ASP A 65 4.20 16.85 -20.94
N ASP A 66 2.87 16.76 -20.89
CA ASP A 66 1.99 17.46 -21.82
C ASP A 66 1.78 18.92 -21.39
N GLY A 67 2.51 19.84 -22.03
CA GLY A 67 2.35 21.28 -21.80
C GLY A 67 0.98 21.86 -22.16
N LYS A 68 0.07 21.08 -22.78
CA LYS A 68 -1.33 21.46 -23.03
C LYS A 68 -2.29 20.89 -21.98
N ALA A 69 -1.81 20.09 -21.04
CA ALA A 69 -2.65 19.52 -19.99
C ALA A 69 -3.30 20.64 -19.17
N GLY A 70 -4.63 20.62 -19.15
CA GLY A 70 -5.42 21.57 -18.36
C GLY A 70 -5.45 21.20 -16.88
N GLU A 71 -5.92 22.15 -16.07
CA GLU A 71 -6.10 21.99 -14.61
C GLU A 71 -6.87 20.72 -14.23
N HIS A 72 -7.90 20.36 -15.00
CA HIS A 72 -8.69 19.16 -14.74
C HIS A 72 -7.88 17.88 -14.87
N ALA A 73 -7.05 17.76 -15.91
CA ALA A 73 -6.18 16.60 -16.12
C ALA A 73 -5.15 16.49 -14.99
N LEU A 74 -4.56 17.61 -14.57
CA LEU A 74 -3.62 17.68 -13.45
C LEU A 74 -4.27 17.25 -12.13
N ARG A 75 -5.48 17.75 -11.82
CA ARG A 75 -6.22 17.37 -10.60
C ARG A 75 -6.57 15.88 -10.60
N LEU A 76 -6.96 15.32 -11.76
CA LEU A 76 -7.27 13.90 -11.90
C LEU A 76 -6.01 13.04 -11.67
N ALA A 77 -4.90 13.39 -12.33
CA ALA A 77 -3.62 12.69 -12.16
C ALA A 77 -3.12 12.75 -10.71
N LEU A 78 -3.20 13.91 -10.06
CA LEU A 78 -2.82 14.06 -8.65
C LEU A 78 -3.71 13.22 -7.74
N ARG A 79 -5.03 13.21 -7.96
CA ARG A 79 -5.97 12.39 -7.18
C ARG A 79 -5.65 10.90 -7.31
N ALA A 80 -5.44 10.42 -8.52
CA ALA A 80 -5.03 9.03 -8.76
C ALA A 80 -3.69 8.70 -8.08
N THR A 81 -2.71 9.61 -8.20
CA THR A 81 -1.39 9.46 -7.59
C THR A 81 -1.47 9.39 -6.07
N THR A 82 -2.20 10.31 -5.42
CA THR A 82 -2.35 10.29 -3.95
C THR A 82 -3.04 9.02 -3.45
N GLN A 83 -4.02 8.51 -4.19
CA GLN A 83 -4.71 7.26 -3.86
C GLN A 83 -3.77 6.06 -3.97
N SER A 84 -3.02 5.95 -5.07
CA SER A 84 -2.06 4.86 -5.25
C SER A 84 -0.90 4.94 -4.25
N PHE A 85 -0.41 6.14 -3.96
CA PHE A 85 0.67 6.35 -3.00
C PHE A 85 0.29 5.87 -1.59
N GLY A 86 -0.96 6.10 -1.16
CA GLY A 86 -1.49 5.54 0.08
C GLY A 86 -1.44 4.00 0.11
N ASN A 87 -1.77 3.35 -1.01
CA ASN A 87 -1.67 1.89 -1.14
C ASN A 87 -0.20 1.43 -1.05
N VAL A 88 0.71 2.08 -1.77
CA VAL A 88 2.16 1.77 -1.76
C VAL A 88 2.74 1.87 -0.35
N LEU A 89 2.40 2.93 0.40
CA LEU A 89 2.84 3.09 1.79
C LEU A 89 2.33 1.95 2.68
N ARG A 90 1.05 1.58 2.54
CA ARG A 90 0.46 0.46 3.27
C ARG A 90 1.17 -0.86 2.98
N VAL A 91 1.48 -1.13 1.71
CA VAL A 91 2.24 -2.32 1.29
C VAL A 91 3.65 -2.30 1.89
N ALA A 92 4.33 -1.16 1.85
CA ALA A 92 5.68 -1.01 2.40
C ALA A 92 5.72 -1.29 3.91
N ASP A 93 4.78 -0.73 4.68
CA ASP A 93 4.70 -0.95 6.13
C ASP A 93 4.32 -2.39 6.47
N SER A 94 3.37 -2.95 5.72
CA SER A 94 2.98 -4.35 5.86
C SER A 94 4.17 -5.29 5.64
N ARG A 95 4.98 -5.07 4.59
CA ARG A 95 6.18 -5.87 4.31
C ARG A 95 7.29 -5.62 5.33
N GLY A 96 7.50 -4.36 5.72
CA GLY A 96 8.51 -3.97 6.72
C GLY A 96 8.28 -4.62 8.07
N ALA A 97 7.03 -4.68 8.54
CA ALA A 97 6.66 -5.36 9.80
C ALA A 97 6.91 -6.87 9.79
N ARG A 98 7.04 -7.49 8.60
CA ARG A 98 7.32 -8.93 8.44
C ARG A 98 8.80 -9.26 8.29
N LEU A 99 9.67 -8.25 8.19
CA LEU A 99 11.11 -8.49 8.12
C LEU A 99 11.61 -9.00 9.49
N PRO A 100 12.54 -9.96 9.52
CA PRO A 100 13.15 -10.39 10.77
C PRO A 100 13.86 -9.20 11.43
N VAL A 101 13.64 -9.00 12.73
CA VAL A 101 14.48 -8.10 13.52
C VAL A 101 15.87 -8.71 13.53
N ALA A 102 16.88 -7.97 13.08
CA ALA A 102 18.26 -8.41 13.19
C ALA A 102 18.50 -8.79 14.66
N SER A 103 18.74 -10.08 14.90
CA SER A 103 19.21 -10.52 16.20
C SER A 103 20.58 -9.87 16.34
N ASP A 104 20.73 -8.92 17.27
CA ASP A 104 22.06 -8.58 17.74
C ASP A 104 22.67 -9.90 18.21
N GLY A 105 23.66 -10.37 17.46
CA GLY A 105 24.21 -11.71 17.60
C GLY A 105 24.72 -11.95 19.02
N ASP A 106 24.41 -13.14 19.53
CA ASP A 106 25.09 -13.76 20.68
C ASP A 106 26.50 -14.24 20.25
#